data_AF-A0A949EQJ3-F1
#
_entry.id   AF-A0A949EQJ3-F1
#
_cell.length_a   1.000
_cell.length_b   1.000
_cell.length_c   1.000
_cell.angle_alpha   90.00
_cell.angle_beta   90.00
_cell.angle_gamma   90.00
#
_symmetry.space_group_name_H-M   'P 1'
#
loop_
_entity.id
_entity.type
_entity.pdbx_description
1 polymer ?
#
loop_
_entity_poly.entity_id
_entity_poly.type
_entity_poly.pdbx_seq_one_letter_code
_entity_poly.pdbx_strand_id
1 'polypeptide(L)'
;IGACLMVRKAAMDAVGLLDERYFFFMEETDWALAMHRGGWKSIFVPDAQIYHLQGQSAGHNVRARIMFYRARYLYLRKWFPGLWPLHGLLLVTRLLINVLLNVLGLIMTLGLHGGIRGRLALYLQLLSWHVRGCP
;
A
#
# COMPACT_ATOMS: atom_id res chain seq x y z
N ILE A 1 0.30 -10.37 0.05
CA ILE A 1 -1.15 -10.08 -0.07
C ILE A 1 -1.86 -11.18 0.69
N GLY A 2 -2.41 -10.87 1.86
CA GLY A 2 -3.12 -11.85 2.68
C GLY A 2 -4.61 -11.89 2.38
N ALA A 3 -4.98 -12.29 1.16
CA ALA A 3 -6.40 -12.41 0.78
C ALA A 3 -7.11 -13.55 1.53
N CYS A 4 -6.37 -14.62 1.83
CA CYS A 4 -6.78 -15.69 2.72
C CYS A 4 -5.58 -16.11 3.53
N LEU A 5 -5.73 -16.12 4.85
CA LEU A 5 -4.69 -16.46 5.81
C LEU A 5 -5.28 -17.44 6.82
N MET A 6 -4.51 -18.48 7.15
CA MET A 6 -4.77 -19.33 8.30
C MET A 6 -3.60 -19.17 9.25
N VAL A 7 -3.90 -18.88 10.51
CA VAL A 7 -2.89 -18.57 11.52
C VAL A 7 -3.07 -19.49 12.71
N ARG A 8 -1.96 -20.05 13.21
CA ARG A 8 -1.98 -20.86 14.44
C ARG A 8 -2.36 -19.96 15.61
N LYS A 9 -3.28 -20.42 16.47
CA LYS A 9 -3.67 -19.70 17.69
C LYS A 9 -2.45 -19.29 18.53
N ALA A 10 -1.48 -20.20 18.72
CA ALA A 10 -0.26 -19.91 19.47
C ALA A 10 0.59 -18.77 18.86
N ALA A 11 0.56 -18.59 17.54
CA ALA A 11 1.24 -17.46 16.90
C ALA A 11 0.50 -16.15 17.17
N MET A 12 -0.84 -16.16 17.10
CA MET A 12 -1.68 -15.01 17.45
C MET A 12 -1.53 -14.62 18.91
N ASP A 13 -1.55 -15.59 19.83
CA ASP A 13 -1.37 -15.35 21.26
C ASP A 13 0.01 -14.74 21.56
N ALA A 14 1.04 -15.08 20.78
CA ALA A 14 2.40 -14.58 20.95
C ALA A 14 2.60 -13.13 20.44
N VAL A 15 1.94 -12.73 19.35
CA VAL A 15 2.17 -11.41 18.72
C VAL A 15 0.99 -10.44 18.85
N GLY A 16 -0.14 -10.90 19.38
CA GLY A 16 -1.40 -10.17 19.43
C GLY A 16 -2.22 -10.29 18.13
N LEU A 17 -3.34 -9.57 18.11
CA LEU A 17 -4.25 -9.48 16.96
C LEU A 17 -3.73 -8.46 15.92
N LEU A 18 -4.50 -8.25 14.86
CA LEU A 18 -4.28 -7.17 13.91
C LEU A 18 -4.29 -5.81 14.63
N ASP A 19 -3.40 -4.92 14.20
CA ASP A 19 -3.26 -3.59 14.78
C ASP A 19 -4.37 -2.66 14.25
N GLU A 20 -5.29 -2.26 15.12
CA GLU A 20 -6.51 -1.51 14.77
C GLU A 20 -6.23 -0.11 14.19
N ARG A 21 -4.98 0.38 14.27
CA ARG A 21 -4.57 1.61 13.59
C ARG A 21 -4.61 1.47 12.06
N TYR A 22 -4.55 0.25 11.54
CA TYR A 22 -4.82 -0.03 10.13
C TYR A 22 -6.31 -0.26 9.94
N PHE A 23 -6.96 0.61 9.18
CA PHE A 23 -8.34 0.37 8.74
C PHE A 23 -8.39 -0.57 7.52
N PHE A 24 -7.51 -0.35 6.55
CA PHE A 24 -7.46 -1.12 5.31
C PHE A 24 -6.07 -0.98 4.66
N PHE A 25 -5.53 -2.08 4.14
CA PHE A 25 -4.16 -2.26 3.65
C PHE A 25 -3.07 -2.33 4.73
N MET A 26 -2.06 -3.16 4.46
CA MET A 26 -0.86 -3.40 5.29
C MET A 26 -1.13 -4.01 6.67
N GLU A 27 -2.38 -4.14 7.13
CA GLU A 27 -2.73 -4.77 8.41
C GLU A 27 -2.19 -6.20 8.50
N GLU A 28 -2.30 -6.93 7.40
CA GLU A 28 -1.90 -8.33 7.31
C GLU A 28 -0.39 -8.46 7.09
N THR A 29 0.19 -7.50 6.37
CA THR A 29 1.64 -7.40 6.15
C THR A 29 2.37 -7.07 7.46
N ASP A 30 1.83 -6.15 8.24
CA ASP A 30 2.28 -5.80 9.59
C ASP A 30 2.27 -7.01 10.52
N TRP A 31 1.15 -7.73 10.54
CA TRP A 31 0.97 -8.91 11.38
C TRP A 31 1.89 -10.06 10.98
N ALA A 32 2.05 -10.30 9.68
CA ALA A 32 3.00 -11.29 9.17
C ALA A 32 4.45 -10.97 9.55
N LEU A 33 4.86 -9.69 9.51
CA LEU A 33 6.18 -9.28 9.95
C LEU A 33 6.37 -9.46 11.47
N ALA A 34 5.34 -9.15 12.27
CA ALA A 34 5.37 -9.40 13.71
C ALA A 34 5.59 -10.90 14.01
N MET A 35 4.82 -11.78 13.35
CA MET A 35 4.97 -13.23 13.46
C MET A 35 6.36 -13.70 13.02
N HIS A 36 6.87 -13.17 11.91
CA HIS A 36 8.19 -13.54 11.42
C HIS A 36 9.31 -13.16 12.40
N ARG A 37 9.26 -11.95 12.98
CA ARG A 37 10.20 -11.53 14.02
C ARG A 37 10.04 -12.32 15.33
N GLY A 38 8.83 -12.85 15.59
CA GLY A 38 8.56 -13.80 16.66
C GLY A 38 8.98 -15.25 16.37
N GLY A 39 9.69 -15.51 15.27
CA GLY A 39 10.22 -16.83 14.91
C GLY A 39 9.24 -17.74 14.16
N TRP A 40 8.04 -17.27 13.84
CA TRP A 40 7.07 -18.03 13.06
C TRP A 40 7.36 -17.98 11.57
N LYS A 41 6.95 -19.04 10.86
CA LYS A 41 7.13 -19.16 9.41
C LYS A 41 5.83 -18.86 8.68
N SER A 42 5.93 -18.14 7.57
CA SER A 42 4.86 -18.02 6.58
C SER A 42 5.05 -19.10 5.52
N ILE A 43 4.00 -19.87 5.25
CA ILE A 43 4.03 -20.99 4.31
C ILE A 43 2.92 -20.78 3.27
N PHE A 44 3.27 -20.88 2.00
CA PHE A 44 2.32 -20.89 0.90
C PHE A 44 1.84 -22.32 0.65
N VAL A 45 0.52 -22.51 0.54
CA VAL A 45 -0.11 -23.82 0.32
C VAL A 45 -0.78 -23.80 -1.06
N PRO A 46 -0.13 -24.34 -2.11
CA PRO A 46 -0.61 -24.22 -3.49
C PRO A 46 -1.91 -25.00 -3.75
N ASP A 47 -2.18 -26.06 -2.99
CA ASP A 47 -3.38 -26.88 -3.12
C ASP A 47 -4.64 -26.18 -2.58
N ALA A 48 -4.47 -25.18 -1.71
CA ALA A 48 -5.56 -24.38 -1.18
C ALA A 48 -5.87 -23.21 -2.13
N GLN A 49 -6.93 -23.35 -2.93
CA GLN A 49 -7.31 -22.36 -3.94
C GLN A 49 -8.55 -21.58 -3.50
N ILE A 50 -8.47 -20.25 -3.63
CA ILE A 50 -9.59 -19.34 -3.38
C ILE A 50 -9.68 -18.30 -4.49
N TYR A 51 -10.91 -17.89 -4.83
CA TYR A 51 -11.13 -16.83 -5.80
C TYR A 51 -11.19 -15.47 -5.09
N HIS A 52 -10.28 -14.56 -5.46
CA HIS A 52 -10.26 -13.20 -4.93
C HIS A 52 -10.51 -12.20 -6.05
N LEU A 53 -11.62 -11.46 -5.93
CA LEU A 53 -12.01 -10.38 -6.82
C LEU A 53 -11.15 -9.12 -6.59
N GLN A 54 -9.89 -9.20 -7.02
CA GLN A 54 -8.86 -8.20 -6.75
C GLN A 54 -9.33 -6.76 -7.00
N GLY A 55 -9.32 -5.96 -5.93
CA GLY A 55 -9.60 -4.52 -6.01
C GLY A 55 -11.08 -4.14 -6.09
N GLN A 56 -12.03 -5.08 -6.06
CA GLN A 56 -13.47 -4.76 -6.07
C GLN A 56 -13.88 -3.91 -4.87
N SER A 57 -13.43 -4.24 -3.65
CA SER A 57 -13.81 -3.50 -2.44
C SER A 57 -13.24 -2.08 -2.39
N ALA A 58 -12.02 -1.89 -2.89
CA ALA A 58 -11.32 -0.60 -2.84
C ALA A 58 -11.66 0.31 -4.04
N GLY A 59 -11.88 -0.30 -5.20
CA GLY A 59 -11.91 0.37 -6.49
C GLY A 59 -10.57 1.01 -6.88
N HIS A 60 -10.60 1.77 -7.97
CA HIS A 60 -9.43 2.44 -8.54
C HIS A 60 -9.50 3.96 -8.38
N ASN A 61 -9.82 4.43 -7.18
CA ASN A 61 -10.01 5.85 -6.89
C ASN A 61 -8.90 6.43 -5.98
N VAL A 62 -8.87 7.75 -5.87
CA VAL A 62 -7.89 8.47 -5.05
C VAL A 62 -8.01 8.12 -3.56
N ARG A 63 -9.22 7.88 -3.04
CA ARG A 63 -9.43 7.59 -1.61
C ARG A 63 -8.77 6.28 -1.21
N ALA A 64 -8.95 5.23 -2.01
CA ALA A 64 -8.28 3.95 -1.82
C ALA A 64 -6.75 4.09 -1.83
N ARG A 65 -6.21 4.93 -2.72
CA ARG A 65 -4.77 5.21 -2.77
C ARG A 65 -4.30 5.98 -1.54
N ILE A 66 -5.05 6.98 -1.09
CA ILE A 66 -4.74 7.70 0.17
C ILE A 66 -4.71 6.73 1.36
N MET A 67 -5.70 5.83 1.49
CA MET A 67 -5.71 4.80 2.54
C MET A 67 -4.46 3.92 2.47
N PHE A 68 -4.10 3.46 1.28
CA PHE A 68 -2.88 2.68 1.07
C PHE A 68 -1.60 3.44 1.48
N TYR A 69 -1.49 4.74 1.14
CA TYR A 69 -0.35 5.55 1.54
C TYR A 69 -0.29 5.73 3.06
N ARG A 70 -1.41 6.03 3.73
CA ARG A 70 -1.48 6.14 5.20
C ARG A 70 -1.05 4.84 5.89
N ALA A 71 -1.61 3.73 5.46
CA ALA A 71 -1.25 2.41 5.98
C ALA A 71 0.25 2.12 5.78
N ARG A 72 0.77 2.38 4.58
CA ARG A 72 2.20 2.20 4.29
C ARG A 72 3.07 3.10 5.16
N TYR A 73 2.63 4.32 5.42
CA TYR A 73 3.34 5.25 6.27
C TYR A 73 3.39 4.78 7.73
N LEU A 74 2.26 4.32 8.26
CA LEU A 74 2.18 3.70 9.59
C LEU A 74 3.12 2.50 9.71
N TYR A 75 3.09 1.58 8.73
CA TYR A 75 3.95 0.40 8.68
C TYR A 75 5.44 0.75 8.72
N LEU A 76 5.86 1.70 7.88
CA LEU A 76 7.25 2.13 7.82
C LEU A 76 7.71 2.80 9.12
N ARG A 77 6.86 3.62 9.75
CA ARG A 77 7.16 4.23 11.06
C ARG A 77 7.32 3.18 12.15
N LYS A 78 6.47 2.16 12.15
CA LYS A 78 6.48 1.09 13.17
C LYS A 78 7.72 0.21 13.05
N TRP A 79 8.07 -0.24 11.85
CA TRP A 79 9.09 -1.27 11.66
C TRP A 79 10.48 -0.73 11.26
N PHE A 80 10.54 0.49 10.73
CA PHE A 80 11.76 1.12 10.22
C PHE A 80 11.89 2.60 10.65
N PRO A 81 11.78 2.91 11.96
CA PRO A 81 11.72 4.30 12.44
C PRO A 81 12.94 5.15 12.06
N GLY A 82 14.15 4.57 12.04
CA GLY A 82 15.37 5.30 11.66
C GLY A 82 15.45 5.66 10.17
N LEU A 83 14.76 4.89 9.31
CA LEU A 83 14.73 5.13 7.86
C LEU A 83 13.42 5.76 7.40
N TRP A 84 12.49 6.03 8.32
CA TRP A 84 11.20 6.63 8.05
C TRP A 84 11.26 7.87 7.13
N PRO A 85 12.06 8.92 7.43
CA PRO A 85 12.08 10.12 6.60
C PRO A 85 12.57 9.84 5.18
N LEU A 86 13.54 8.92 5.03
CA LEU A 86 14.03 8.48 3.73
C LEU A 86 12.93 7.76 2.93
N HIS A 87 12.18 6.85 3.54
CA HIS A 87 11.07 6.19 2.85
C HIS A 87 9.97 7.18 2.47
N GLY A 88 9.68 8.17 3.33
CA GLY A 88 8.79 9.28 3.03
C GLY A 88 9.21 10.02 1.76
N LEU A 89 10.49 10.42 1.71
CA LEU A 89 11.09 11.07 0.54
C LEU A 89 10.99 10.19 -0.71
N LEU A 90 11.38 8.92 -0.64
CA LEU A 90 11.32 8.00 -1.77
C LEU A 90 9.91 7.81 -2.32
N LEU A 91 8.89 7.79 -1.46
CA LEU A 91 7.50 7.66 -1.87
C LEU A 91 7.01 8.90 -2.63
N VAL A 92 7.37 10.09 -2.17
CA VAL A 92 7.05 11.35 -2.85
C VAL A 92 7.84 11.46 -4.16
N THR A 93 9.14 11.16 -4.14
CA THR A 93 9.97 11.16 -5.36
C THR A 93 9.44 10.21 -6.42
N ARG A 94 9.05 8.98 -6.03
CA ARG A 94 8.41 8.03 -6.95
C ARG A 94 7.10 8.59 -7.52
N LEU A 95 6.29 9.27 -6.70
CA LEU A 95 5.06 9.90 -7.17
C LEU A 95 5.35 11.01 -8.19
N LEU A 96 6.36 11.85 -7.93
CA LEU A 96 6.80 12.90 -8.87
C LEU A 96 7.28 12.32 -10.20
N ILE A 97 8.07 11.24 -10.17
CA ILE A 97 8.50 10.52 -11.37
C ILE A 97 7.27 10.01 -12.15
N ASN A 98 6.28 9.43 -11.48
CA ASN A 98 5.07 8.95 -12.15
C ASN A 98 4.26 10.10 -12.79
N VAL A 99 4.17 11.25 -12.13
CA VAL A 99 3.55 12.45 -12.70
C VAL A 99 4.31 12.87 -13.97
N LEU A 100 5.63 13.00 -13.88
CA LEU A 100 6.48 13.39 -15.01
C LEU A 100 6.33 12.43 -16.21
N LEU A 101 6.39 11.12 -15.97
CA LEU A 101 6.24 10.11 -17.02
C LEU A 101 4.84 10.13 -17.67
N ASN A 102 3.78 10.37 -16.89
CA ASN A 102 2.43 10.47 -17.47
C ASN A 102 2.20 11.80 -18.19
N VAL A 103 2.82 12.90 -17.76
CA VAL A 103 2.83 14.17 -18.52
C VAL A 103 3.54 13.97 -19.86
N LEU A 104 4.72 13.37 -19.86
CA LEU A 104 5.46 13.06 -21.08
C LEU A 104 4.64 12.15 -22.01
N GLY A 105 4.06 11.08 -21.47
CA GLY A 105 3.18 10.19 -22.23
C GLY A 105 1.95 10.91 -22.79
N LEU A 106 1.40 11.90 -22.09
CA LEU A 106 0.28 12.69 -22.57
C LEU A 106 0.68 13.62 -23.72
N ILE A 107 1.86 14.24 -23.64
CA ILE A 107 2.43 15.06 -24.72
C ILE A 107 2.66 14.19 -25.96
N MET A 108 3.30 13.02 -25.80
CA MET A 108 3.55 12.09 -26.91
C MET A 108 2.26 11.57 -27.57
N THR A 109 1.17 11.48 -26.81
CA THR A 109 -0.14 11.04 -27.32
C THR A 109 -1.06 12.21 -27.70
N LEU A 110 -0.54 13.44 -27.76
CA LEU A 110 -1.29 14.66 -28.07
C LEU A 110 -2.55 14.85 -27.20
N GLY A 111 -2.54 14.34 -25.97
CA GLY A 111 -3.69 14.40 -25.07
C GLY A 111 -4.78 13.37 -25.30
N LEU A 112 -4.68 12.53 -26.34
CA LEU A 112 -5.78 11.66 -26.78
C LEU A 112 -5.96 10.43 -25.88
N HIS A 113 -4.91 9.98 -25.20
CA HIS A 113 -4.96 8.74 -24.41
C HIS A 113 -5.69 8.91 -23.06
N GLY A 114 -6.97 8.56 -23.01
CA GLY A 114 -7.85 8.68 -21.83
C GLY A 114 -7.30 8.03 -20.55
N GLY A 115 -6.70 6.84 -20.65
CA GLY A 115 -6.13 6.16 -19.48
C GLY A 115 -4.95 6.88 -18.83
N ILE A 116 -4.15 7.63 -19.61
CA ILE A 116 -3.02 8.40 -19.08
C ILE A 116 -3.56 9.65 -18.37
N ARG A 117 -4.56 10.32 -18.95
CA ARG A 117 -5.26 11.44 -18.31
C ARG A 117 -5.85 11.04 -16.95
N GLY A 118 -6.52 9.90 -16.87
CA GLY A 118 -7.08 9.40 -15.61
C GLY A 118 -6.02 9.13 -14.54
N ARG A 119 -4.90 8.48 -14.91
CA ARG A 119 -3.78 8.22 -13.98
C ARG A 119 -3.11 9.52 -13.53
N LEU A 120 -2.87 10.45 -14.45
CA LEU A 120 -2.29 11.75 -14.14
C LEU A 120 -3.17 12.53 -13.16
N ALA A 121 -4.48 12.57 -13.40
CA ALA A 121 -5.43 13.22 -12.49
C ALA A 121 -5.38 12.61 -11.08
N LEU A 122 -5.30 11.28 -10.97
CA LEU A 122 -5.14 10.59 -9.69
C LEU A 122 -3.82 10.97 -9.02
N TYR A 123 -2.69 10.96 -9.75
CA TYR A 123 -1.38 11.31 -9.17
C TYR A 123 -1.29 12.76 -8.73
N LEU A 124 -1.89 13.69 -9.48
CA LEU A 124 -1.96 15.10 -9.08
C LEU A 124 -2.78 15.30 -7.79
N GLN A 125 -3.89 14.57 -7.64
CA GLN A 125 -4.66 14.60 -6.39
C GLN A 125 -3.87 14.01 -5.22
N LEU A 126 -3.14 12.91 -5.43
CA LEU A 126 -2.24 12.36 -4.41
C LEU A 126 -1.12 13.33 -4.06
N LEU A 127 -0.55 14.03 -5.04
CA LEU A 127 0.51 15.01 -4.79
C LEU A 127 -0.03 16.18 -3.98
N SER A 128 -1.22 16.69 -4.34
CA SER A 128 -1.91 17.74 -3.57
C SER A 128 -2.15 17.30 -2.12
N TRP A 129 -2.53 16.05 -1.91
CA TRP A 129 -2.70 15.49 -0.56
C TRP A 129 -1.39 15.50 0.25
N HIS A 130 -0.25 15.13 -0.35
CA HIS A 130 1.06 15.20 0.32
C HIS A 130 1.48 16.65 0.62
N VAL A 131 1.28 17.58 -0.34
CA VAL A 131 1.63 19.01 -0.18
C VAL A 131 0.82 19.67 0.94
N ARG A 132 -0.43 19.25 1.15
CA ARG A 132 -1.28 19.72 2.26
C ARG A 132 -0.84 19.17 3.63
N GLY A 133 0.33 18.54 3.74
CA GLY A 133 0.87 18.07 5.00
C GLY A 133 0.04 16.95 5.61
N CYS A 134 -0.54 16.07 4.78
CA CYS A 134 -1.26 14.90 5.24
C CYS A 134 -0.40 13.61 5.16
N PRO A 135 0.63 13.40 5.98
CA PRO A 135 1.20 12.08 6.20
C PRO A 135 0.28 11.20 7.06
#